data_AF-A0A0C2RN55-F1
#
_entry.id   AF-A0A0C2RN55-F1
#
_cell.length_a   1.000
_cell.length_b   1.000
_cell.length_c   1.000
_cell.angle_alpha   90.00
_cell.angle_beta   90.00
_cell.angle_gamma   90.00
#
_symmetry.space_group_name_H-M   'P 1'
#
loop_
_entity.id
_entity.type
_entity.pdbx_description
1 polymer ?
#
loop_
_entity_poly.entity_id
_entity_poly.type
_entity_poly.pdbx_seq_one_letter_code
_entity_poly.pdbx_strand_id
1 'polypeptide(L)'
;MKIVGSAALFVILFLSACQQESTLSISEVESVPDHIQEAVQSDERIQFVQEEAYAYYIAFRSAGSVEAGLETEDNTLFIQFEETESASEAEQQYVYFLTTEPEHEVLDVQVNGESVPIDQIIVTEDSYEE
;
A
#
# COMPACT_ATOMS: atom_id res chain seq x y z
N MET A 1 -64.92 12.84 24.48
CA MET A 1 -64.15 11.84 23.72
C MET A 1 -62.70 12.27 23.77
N LYS A 2 -61.85 11.60 24.57
CA LYS A 2 -60.44 11.97 24.77
C LYS A 2 -59.61 11.10 23.83
N ILE A 3 -58.93 11.73 22.88
CA ILE A 3 -58.05 11.04 21.94
C ILE A 3 -56.79 10.66 22.72
N VAL A 4 -56.68 9.38 23.07
CA VAL A 4 -55.44 8.76 23.56
C VAL A 4 -54.52 8.71 22.34
N GLY A 5 -53.61 9.67 22.24
CA GLY A 5 -52.65 9.80 21.14
C GLY A 5 -51.36 9.05 21.47
N SER A 6 -51.21 7.90 20.83
CA SER A 6 -50.04 7.05 20.63
C SER A 6 -48.67 7.54 21.15
N ALA A 7 -48.04 6.63 21.90
CA ALA A 7 -46.62 6.62 22.21
C ALA A 7 -45.74 6.88 20.98
N ALA A 8 -44.94 7.95 21.03
CA ALA A 8 -43.82 8.17 20.13
C ALA A 8 -42.53 7.77 20.85
N LEU A 9 -42.13 6.51 20.71
CA LEU A 9 -40.81 6.01 21.14
C LEU A 9 -39.80 6.38 20.05
N PHE A 10 -39.08 7.50 20.23
CA PHE A 10 -37.96 7.86 19.36
C PHE A 10 -36.74 7.00 19.72
N VAL A 11 -36.52 5.92 18.96
CA VAL A 11 -35.30 5.11 19.06
C VAL A 11 -34.24 5.78 18.18
N ILE A 12 -33.31 6.51 18.81
CA ILE A 12 -32.10 7.01 18.14
C ILE A 12 -31.15 5.82 18.04
N LEU A 13 -31.13 5.16 16.88
CA LEU A 13 -30.08 4.22 16.53
C LEU A 13 -28.79 5.01 16.31
N PHE A 14 -27.93 5.05 17.33
CA PHE A 14 -26.54 5.44 17.13
C PHE A 14 -25.90 4.38 16.24
N LEU A 15 -25.77 4.69 14.95
CA LEU A 15 -24.88 3.98 14.05
C LEU A 15 -23.45 4.26 14.53
N SER A 16 -22.99 3.46 15.49
CA SER A 16 -21.57 3.29 15.72
C SER A 16 -21.01 2.59 14.49
N ALA A 17 -20.68 3.35 13.46
CA ALA A 17 -19.73 2.88 12.47
C ALA A 17 -18.45 2.59 13.26
N CYS A 18 -18.21 1.32 13.56
CA CYS A 18 -16.88 0.87 13.96
C CYS A 18 -15.99 1.23 12.77
N GLN A 19 -15.19 2.27 12.94
CA GLN A 19 -14.02 2.49 12.10
C GLN A 19 -13.15 1.27 12.37
N GLN A 20 -13.25 0.25 11.52
CA GLN A 20 -12.22 -0.77 11.44
C GLN A 20 -10.97 0.00 11.01
N GLU A 21 -9.94 -0.02 11.86
CA GLU A 21 -8.64 0.50 11.47
C GLU A 21 -8.15 -0.37 10.32
N SER A 22 -8.03 0.22 9.14
CA SER A 22 -7.42 -0.43 7.99
C SER A 22 -5.97 -0.78 8.34
N THR A 23 -5.55 -2.00 8.02
CA THR A 23 -4.14 -2.38 8.10
C THR A 23 -3.38 -1.94 6.86
N LEU A 24 -4.05 -1.34 5.89
CA LEU A 24 -3.48 -0.75 4.69
C LEU A 24 -2.47 0.36 5.04
N SER A 25 -1.20 0.16 4.71
CA SER A 25 -0.17 1.17 4.99
C SER A 25 1.01 1.05 4.04
N ILE A 26 1.68 2.19 3.79
CA ILE A 26 2.96 2.24 3.11
C ILE A 26 3.91 3.14 3.91
N SER A 27 5.14 2.69 4.12
CA SER A 27 6.16 3.48 4.80
C SER A 27 7.54 3.19 4.24
N GLU A 28 8.39 4.22 4.16
CA GLU A 28 9.79 4.06 3.81
C GLU A 28 10.55 3.34 4.93
N VAL A 29 11.44 2.43 4.55
CA VAL A 29 12.21 1.60 5.47
C VAL A 29 13.60 2.22 5.67
N GLU A 30 13.84 2.78 6.85
CA GLU A 30 15.14 3.40 7.17
C GLU A 30 16.32 2.40 7.18
N SER A 31 16.07 1.16 7.58
CA SER A 31 17.06 0.08 7.65
C SER A 31 16.51 -1.16 6.97
N VAL A 32 16.88 -1.34 5.69
CA VAL A 32 16.41 -2.45 4.87
C VAL A 32 16.96 -3.78 5.40
N PRO A 33 16.12 -4.81 5.63
CA PRO A 33 16.60 -6.13 6.03
C PRO A 33 17.57 -6.74 5.01
N ASP A 34 18.56 -7.49 5.49
CA ASP A 34 19.62 -8.06 4.63
C ASP A 34 19.05 -8.97 3.54
N HIS A 35 18.06 -9.81 3.87
CA HIS A 35 17.45 -10.72 2.89
C HIS A 35 16.74 -9.99 1.75
N ILE A 36 16.20 -8.80 2.02
CA ILE A 36 15.59 -7.93 1.00
C ILE A 36 16.67 -7.31 0.12
N GLN A 37 17.77 -6.84 0.71
CA GLN A 37 18.91 -6.29 -0.04
C GLN A 37 19.55 -7.34 -0.97
N GLU A 38 19.59 -8.60 -0.54
CA GLU A 38 20.13 -9.71 -1.34
C GLU A 38 19.19 -10.17 -2.44
N ALA A 39 17.87 -10.02 -2.25
CA ALA A 39 16.85 -10.45 -3.21
C ALA A 39 16.67 -9.46 -4.37
N VAL A 40 16.71 -8.16 -4.09
CA VAL A 40 16.41 -7.09 -5.05
C VAL A 40 17.57 -6.90 -6.05
N GLN A 41 17.26 -6.84 -7.34
CA GLN A 41 18.22 -6.59 -8.41
C GLN A 41 18.44 -5.09 -8.63
N SER A 42 19.66 -4.63 -8.88
CA SER A 42 19.92 -3.19 -8.89
C SER A 42 19.51 -2.49 -10.19
N ASP A 43 19.21 -3.21 -11.27
CA ASP A 43 18.89 -2.67 -12.60
C ASP A 43 17.40 -2.45 -12.87
N GLU A 44 16.51 -3.11 -12.14
CA GLU A 44 15.06 -2.97 -12.29
C GLU A 44 14.54 -1.70 -11.61
N ARG A 45 13.48 -1.09 -12.18
CA ARG A 45 12.93 0.17 -11.67
C ARG A 45 12.05 -0.09 -10.46
N ILE A 46 11.09 -1.00 -10.56
CA ILE A 46 10.14 -1.33 -9.49
C ILE A 46 10.10 -2.84 -9.27
N GLN A 47 10.42 -3.26 -8.05
CA GLN A 47 10.40 -4.67 -7.65
C GLN A 47 9.64 -4.87 -6.36
N PHE A 48 8.92 -5.98 -6.28
CA PHE A 48 8.16 -6.40 -5.12
C PHE A 48 8.83 -7.64 -4.54
N VAL A 49 9.04 -7.65 -3.23
CA VAL A 49 9.43 -8.84 -2.48
C VAL A 49 8.29 -9.16 -1.54
N GLN A 50 7.59 -10.26 -1.80
CA GLN A 50 6.51 -10.74 -0.95
C GLN A 50 7.10 -11.38 0.30
N GLU A 51 6.76 -10.80 1.46
CA GLU A 51 7.17 -11.30 2.78
C GLU A 51 6.08 -12.20 3.36
N GLU A 52 4.82 -11.77 3.27
CA GLU A 52 3.64 -12.52 3.69
C GLU A 52 2.52 -12.37 2.65
N ALA A 53 1.38 -13.04 2.84
CA ALA A 53 0.26 -13.01 1.90
C ALA A 53 -0.19 -11.58 1.52
N TYR A 54 -0.15 -10.64 2.47
CA TYR A 54 -0.58 -9.26 2.29
C TYR A 54 0.51 -8.24 2.64
N ALA A 55 1.76 -8.66 2.78
CA ALA A 55 2.87 -7.79 3.14
C ALA A 55 4.01 -7.89 2.11
N TYR A 56 4.49 -6.74 1.67
CA TYR A 56 5.48 -6.63 0.60
C TYR A 56 6.54 -5.59 0.97
N TYR A 57 7.79 -5.87 0.61
CA TYR A 57 8.78 -4.81 0.41
C TYR A 57 8.74 -4.37 -1.06
N ILE A 58 8.79 -3.06 -1.29
CA ILE A 58 8.85 -2.47 -2.63
C ILE A 58 10.19 -1.76 -2.76
N ALA A 59 11.03 -2.20 -3.68
CA ALA A 59 12.22 -1.48 -4.07
C ALA A 59 11.92 -0.62 -5.30
N PHE A 60 12.12 0.69 -5.18
CA PHE A 60 11.91 1.64 -6.25
C PHE A 60 13.18 2.44 -6.53
N ARG A 61 13.66 2.34 -7.76
CA ARG A 61 14.83 3.06 -8.25
C ARG A 61 14.41 4.37 -8.92
N SER A 62 14.90 5.48 -8.40
CA SER A 62 14.69 6.80 -8.99
C SER A 62 15.95 7.65 -8.89
N ALA A 63 16.11 8.59 -9.82
CA ALA A 63 17.17 9.60 -9.75
C ALA A 63 16.83 10.73 -8.77
N GLY A 64 15.56 10.89 -8.40
CA GLY A 64 15.06 11.97 -7.55
C GLY A 64 14.55 11.49 -6.21
N SER A 65 14.18 12.44 -5.36
CA SER A 65 13.47 12.10 -4.12
C SER A 65 12.10 11.52 -4.46
N VAL A 66 11.68 10.52 -3.69
CA VAL A 66 10.38 9.87 -3.88
C VAL A 66 9.53 10.02 -2.63
N GLU A 67 8.29 10.45 -2.82
CA GLU A 67 7.22 10.36 -1.82
C GLU A 67 6.25 9.23 -2.19
N ALA A 68 5.74 8.51 -1.19
CA ALA A 68 4.85 7.36 -1.41
C ALA A 68 3.48 7.57 -0.75
N GLY A 69 2.43 7.09 -1.40
CA GLY A 69 1.05 7.16 -0.92
C GLY A 69 0.21 5.97 -1.39
N LEU A 70 -0.98 5.85 -0.81
CA LEU A 70 -1.97 4.82 -1.18
C LEU A 70 -3.33 5.46 -1.44
N GLU A 71 -4.03 4.92 -2.43
CA GLU A 71 -5.44 5.21 -2.69
C GLU A 71 -6.15 3.90 -3.05
N THR A 72 -7.42 3.76 -2.63
CA THR A 72 -8.24 2.60 -2.95
C THR A 72 -9.44 3.03 -3.79
N GLU A 73 -9.66 2.39 -4.94
CA GLU A 73 -10.90 2.47 -5.71
C GLU A 73 -11.40 1.06 -5.99
N ASP A 74 -12.64 0.77 -5.57
CA ASP A 74 -13.24 -0.57 -5.64
C ASP A 74 -12.33 -1.67 -5.06
N ASN A 75 -11.81 -2.59 -5.89
CA ASN A 75 -10.90 -3.67 -5.49
C ASN A 75 -9.43 -3.41 -5.90
N THR A 76 -9.13 -2.19 -6.34
CA THR A 76 -7.80 -1.78 -6.78
C THR A 76 -7.14 -0.92 -5.72
N LEU A 77 -5.93 -1.33 -5.31
CA LEU A 77 -5.03 -0.52 -4.52
C LEU A 77 -4.04 0.18 -5.45
N PHE A 78 -4.11 1.51 -5.47
CA PHE A 78 -3.14 2.36 -6.15
C PHE A 78 -1.99 2.68 -5.22
N ILE A 79 -0.79 2.25 -5.63
CA ILE A 79 0.47 2.55 -4.96
C ILE A 79 1.08 3.74 -5.70
N GLN A 80 1.01 4.93 -5.10
CA GLN A 80 1.39 6.17 -5.75
C GLN A 80 2.80 6.57 -5.31
N PHE A 81 3.67 6.81 -6.30
CA PHE A 81 4.99 7.39 -6.10
C PHE A 81 5.07 8.74 -6.80
N GLU A 82 5.46 9.78 -6.08
CA GLU A 82 5.75 11.09 -6.63
C GLU A 82 7.27 11.30 -6.60
N GLU A 83 7.89 11.37 -7.79
CA GLU A 83 9.33 11.58 -7.94
C GLU A 83 9.62 13.01 -8.38
N THR A 84 10.61 13.64 -7.76
CA THR A 84 11.09 14.95 -8.21
C THR A 84 11.99 14.80 -9.44
N GLU A 85 11.92 15.76 -10.37
CA GLU A 85 12.84 15.78 -11.52
C GLU A 85 14.26 16.09 -11.03
N SER A 86 15.20 15.17 -11.29
CA SER A 86 16.59 15.33 -10.86
C SER A 86 17.43 16.17 -11.80
N ALA A 87 18.24 17.05 -11.22
CA ALA A 87 19.16 17.91 -11.95
C ALA A 87 20.54 17.29 -12.21
N SER A 88 20.94 16.19 -11.54
CA SER A 88 22.24 15.51 -11.77
C SER A 88 22.52 14.30 -10.86
N GLU A 89 21.56 13.81 -10.07
CA GLU A 89 21.84 12.79 -9.06
C GLU A 89 21.92 11.38 -9.66
N ALA A 90 22.81 10.56 -9.11
CA ALA A 90 22.88 9.14 -9.46
C ALA A 90 21.59 8.46 -9.01
N GLU A 91 21.12 7.47 -9.77
CA GLU A 91 19.95 6.69 -9.38
C GLU A 91 20.18 6.03 -8.01
N GLN A 92 19.21 6.21 -7.13
CA GLN A 92 19.16 5.67 -5.77
C GLN A 92 18.00 4.69 -5.67
N GLN A 93 18.11 3.76 -4.73
CA GLN A 93 17.05 2.80 -4.44
C GLN A 93 16.38 3.20 -3.12
N TYR A 94 15.06 3.37 -3.18
CA TYR A 94 14.18 3.57 -2.04
C TYR A 94 13.49 2.24 -1.75
N VAL A 95 13.32 1.91 -0.47
CA VAL A 95 12.62 0.69 -0.06
C VAL A 95 11.45 1.05 0.83
N TYR A 96 10.28 0.55 0.48
CA TYR A 96 9.04 0.75 1.21
C TYR A 96 8.52 -0.58 1.73
N PHE A 97 7.85 -0.56 2.88
CA PHE A 97 7.06 -1.68 3.37
C PHE A 97 5.58 -1.37 3.15
N LEU A 98 4.91 -2.26 2.42
CA LEU A 98 3.50 -2.19 2.07
C LEU A 98 2.74 -3.30 2.78
N THR A 99 1.68 -2.92 3.49
CA THR A 99 0.65 -3.85 3.97
C THR A 99 -0.64 -3.61 3.19
N THR A 100 -1.24 -4.68 2.71
CA THR A 100 -2.49 -4.70 1.94
C THR A 100 -3.59 -5.41 2.74
N GLU A 101 -4.76 -5.57 2.13
CA GLU A 101 -5.89 -6.27 2.74
C GLU A 101 -6.51 -7.23 1.71
N PRO A 102 -7.20 -8.31 2.13
CA PRO A 102 -7.76 -9.32 1.23
C PRO A 102 -8.74 -8.80 0.18
N GLU A 103 -9.31 -7.60 0.38
CA GLU A 103 -10.23 -6.97 -0.57
C GLU A 103 -9.53 -6.29 -1.76
N HIS A 104 -8.22 -6.05 -1.65
CA HIS A 104 -7.39 -5.45 -2.69
C HIS A 104 -6.82 -6.54 -3.61
N GLU A 105 -7.62 -6.99 -4.58
CA GLU A 105 -7.23 -8.05 -5.52
C GLU A 105 -6.29 -7.55 -6.63
N VAL A 106 -6.27 -6.24 -6.86
CA VAL A 106 -5.50 -5.61 -7.93
C VAL A 106 -4.57 -4.56 -7.34
N LEU A 107 -3.28 -4.63 -7.69
CA LEU A 107 -2.30 -3.60 -7.38
C LEU A 107 -1.97 -2.84 -8.66
N ASP A 108 -2.12 -1.52 -8.64
CA ASP A 108 -1.66 -0.63 -9.71
C ASP A 108 -0.60 0.31 -9.15
N VAL A 109 0.60 0.29 -9.74
CA VAL A 109 1.69 1.16 -9.33
C VAL A 109 1.71 2.36 -10.24
N GLN A 110 1.66 3.55 -9.66
CA GLN A 110 1.68 4.80 -10.40
C GLN A 110 2.90 5.61 -10.02
N VAL A 111 3.59 6.17 -11.02
CA VAL A 111 4.65 7.15 -10.82
C VAL A 111 4.21 8.46 -11.45
N ASN A 112 4.15 9.53 -10.65
CA ASN A 112 3.64 10.85 -11.06
C ASN A 112 2.25 10.78 -11.73
N GLY A 113 1.37 9.93 -11.18
CA GLY A 113 0.01 9.70 -11.67
C GLY A 113 -0.12 8.84 -12.93
N GLU A 114 0.96 8.26 -13.46
CA GLU A 114 0.93 7.34 -14.59
C GLU A 114 1.18 5.89 -14.16
N SER A 115 0.32 4.96 -14.56
CA SER A 115 0.51 3.52 -14.27
C SER A 115 1.78 2.99 -14.94
N VAL A 116 2.59 2.29 -14.15
CA VAL A 116 3.87 1.71 -14.57
C VAL A 116 3.88 0.21 -14.25
N PRO A 117 4.59 -0.61 -15.05
CA PRO A 117 4.70 -2.02 -14.77
C PRO A 117 5.52 -2.28 -13.49
N ILE A 118 5.18 -3.37 -12.81
CA ILE A 118 6.06 -4.01 -11.85
C ILE A 118 7.04 -4.87 -12.66
N ASP A 119 8.34 -4.59 -12.55
CA ASP A 119 9.36 -5.28 -13.34
C ASP A 119 9.60 -6.70 -12.83
N GLN A 120 9.59 -6.88 -11.51
CA GLN A 120 9.82 -8.17 -10.87
C GLN A 120 8.98 -8.35 -9.59
N ILE A 121 8.47 -9.57 -9.40
CA ILE A 121 7.89 -10.03 -8.13
C ILE A 121 8.73 -11.21 -7.66
N ILE A 122 9.27 -11.09 -6.45
CA ILE A 122 10.09 -12.09 -5.76
C ILE A 122 9.26 -12.63 -4.60
N VAL A 123 9.19 -13.95 -4.47
CA VAL A 123 8.52 -14.61 -3.35
C VAL A 123 9.58 -15.34 -2.53
N THR A 124 9.73 -14.98 -1.26
CA THR A 124 10.72 -15.60 -0.37
C THR A 124 10.16 -16.90 0.21
N GLU A 125 11.01 -17.92 0.40
CA GLU A 125 10.59 -19.28 0.77
C GLU A 125 9.97 -19.36 2.19
N ASP A 126 10.22 -18.37 3.06
CA ASP A 126 9.65 -18.31 4.41
C ASP A 126 8.14 -17.95 4.42
N SER A 127 7.59 -17.45 3.31
CA SER A 127 6.19 -17.00 3.19
C SER A 127 5.13 -18.11 3.09
N TYR A 128 5.55 -19.39 3.08
CA TYR A 128 4.66 -20.56 2.91
C TYR A 128 4.63 -21.55 4.09
N GLU A 129 5.30 -21.25 5.20
CA GLU A 129 5.24 -22.07 6.42
C GLU A 129 4.15 -21.58 7.41
N GLU A 130 2.87 -21.53 6.98
CA GLU A 130 1.71 -21.39 7.88
C GLU A 130 0.70 -22.55 7.74
#